data_AF-A0A1E1WXP0-F1
#
_entry.id   AF-A0A1E1WXP0-F1
#
_cell.length_a   1.000
_cell.length_b   1.000
_cell.length_c   1.000
_cell.angle_alpha   90.00
_cell.angle_beta   90.00
_cell.angle_gamma   90.00
#
_symmetry.space_group_name_H-M   'P 1'
#
loop_
_entity.id
_entity.type
_entity.pdbx_description
1 polymer ?
#
loop_
_entity_poly.entity_id
_entity_poly.type
_entity_poly.pdbx_seq_one_letter_code
_entity_poly.pdbx_strand_id
1 'polypeptide(L)'
;VGRVAGVVTLASFIGGLSLAWRVHRRASSAGIAFAPLAAGAMCCHSWLLYGRAVLEPTVVWVNAWGLPLLLFNVLVHRAYASDRGPGWALLGALAALQVAAPMMTVAWLGRLASLYTVACNASPLARVRSGPLPELAVWALAACGLWTAYGALAGDVLLCAANLLGALVAVAELSAAAWFRWNRRK
;
A
#
# COMPACT_ATOMS: atom_id res chain seq x y z
N VAL A 1 -0.06 -16.54 -11.33
CA VAL A 1 -0.27 -15.10 -11.04
C VAL A 1 0.05 -14.75 -9.59
N GLY A 2 -0.58 -15.38 -8.59
CA GLY A 2 -0.42 -15.01 -7.17
C GLY A 2 1.02 -14.97 -6.64
N ARG A 3 1.87 -15.95 -6.98
CA ARG A 3 3.30 -15.94 -6.59
C ARG A 3 4.05 -14.71 -7.11
N VAL A 4 3.84 -14.36 -8.38
CA VAL A 4 4.46 -13.19 -9.01
C VAL A 4 3.94 -11.90 -8.37
N ALA A 5 2.62 -11.82 -8.13
CA ALA A 5 2.00 -10.70 -7.42
C ALA A 5 2.62 -10.52 -6.03
N GLY A 6 2.78 -11.60 -5.28
CA GLY A 6 3.41 -11.62 -3.96
C GLY A 6 4.85 -11.12 -3.99
N VAL A 7 5.68 -11.62 -4.91
CA VAL A 7 7.08 -11.19 -5.05
C VAL A 7 7.20 -9.71 -5.41
N VAL A 8 6.43 -9.24 -6.41
CA VAL A 8 6.42 -7.82 -6.83
C VAL A 8 5.98 -6.91 -5.67
N THR A 9 4.98 -7.32 -4.92
CA THR A 9 4.47 -6.57 -3.77
C THR A 9 5.51 -6.51 -2.65
N LEU A 10 6.15 -7.64 -2.33
CA LEU A 10 7.19 -7.70 -1.31
C LEU A 10 8.43 -6.87 -1.70
N ALA A 11 8.84 -6.93 -2.97
CA ALA A 11 9.90 -6.07 -3.50
C ALA A 11 9.54 -4.58 -3.35
N SER A 12 8.28 -4.21 -3.57
CA SER A 12 7.79 -2.85 -3.36
C SER A 12 7.86 -2.42 -1.89
N PHE A 13 7.53 -3.32 -0.95
CA PHE A 13 7.69 -3.06 0.49
C PHE A 13 9.15 -2.90 0.91
N ILE A 14 10.04 -3.74 0.38
CA ILE A 14 11.49 -3.63 0.59
C ILE A 14 12.04 -2.32 0.03
N GLY A 15 11.59 -1.90 -1.16
CA GLY A 15 11.92 -0.59 -1.73
C GLY A 15 11.54 0.57 -0.81
N GLY A 16 10.46 0.41 -0.04
CA GLY A 16 10.04 1.34 1.00
C GLY A 16 11.08 1.55 2.12
N LEU A 17 11.94 0.58 2.42
CA LEU A 17 13.00 0.71 3.44
C LEU A 17 14.02 1.80 3.12
N SER A 18 14.15 2.18 1.84
CA SER A 18 14.96 3.34 1.44
C SER A 18 14.48 4.65 2.09
N LEU A 19 13.20 4.74 2.46
CA LEU A 19 12.65 5.86 3.21
C LEU A 19 13.13 5.85 4.65
N ALA A 20 13.04 4.71 5.35
CA ALA A 20 13.57 4.56 6.71
C ALA A 20 15.07 4.89 6.74
N TRP A 21 15.84 4.39 5.78
CA TRP A 21 17.26 4.71 5.65
C TRP A 21 17.50 6.23 5.49
N ARG A 22 16.69 6.90 4.67
CA ARG A 22 16.77 8.35 4.45
C ARG A 22 16.45 9.14 5.72
N VAL A 23 15.41 8.74 6.45
CA VAL A 23 15.02 9.36 7.73
C VAL A 23 16.15 9.21 8.74
N HIS A 24 16.66 7.99 8.90
CA HIS A 24 17.77 7.69 9.82
C HIS A 24 19.01 8.53 9.49
N ARG A 25 19.43 8.56 8.22
CA ARG A 25 20.58 9.35 7.76
C ARG A 25 20.43 10.85 7.95
N ARG A 26 19.20 11.37 7.86
CA ARG A 26 18.92 12.80 8.08
C ARG A 26 18.69 13.14 9.54
N ALA A 27 18.62 12.14 10.42
CA ALA A 27 18.22 12.27 11.81
C ALA A 27 16.90 13.06 12.01
N SER A 28 16.00 13.00 11.02
CA SER A 28 14.75 13.75 11.03
C SER A 28 13.76 13.15 10.04
N SER A 29 12.48 13.11 10.41
CA SER A 29 11.36 12.78 9.52
C SER A 29 10.65 14.01 8.94
N ALA A 30 11.20 15.21 9.12
CA ALA A 30 10.65 16.45 8.57
C ALA A 30 10.49 16.37 7.03
N GLY A 31 9.32 16.80 6.54
CA GLY A 31 8.95 16.74 5.12
C GLY A 31 8.47 15.37 4.63
N ILE A 32 8.39 14.36 5.50
CA ILE A 32 7.81 13.05 5.17
C ILE A 32 6.49 12.90 5.90
N ALA A 33 5.39 12.87 5.15
CA ALA A 33 4.06 12.69 5.70
C ALA A 33 3.92 11.30 6.36
N PHE A 34 3.31 11.26 7.55
CA PHE A 34 3.04 10.01 8.26
C PHE A 34 1.86 9.22 7.65
N ALA A 35 0.86 9.92 7.11
CA ALA A 35 -0.38 9.30 6.65
C ALA A 35 -0.18 8.17 5.61
N PRO A 36 0.69 8.28 4.59
CA PRO A 36 0.95 7.18 3.65
C PRO A 36 1.57 5.94 4.31
N LEU A 37 2.42 6.11 5.32
CA LEU A 37 3.02 5.00 6.08
C LEU A 37 1.95 4.26 6.89
N ALA A 38 1.10 5.03 7.57
CA ALA A 38 -0.02 4.49 8.34
C ALA A 38 -1.04 3.77 7.44
N ALA A 39 -1.41 4.37 6.31
CA ALA A 39 -2.32 3.76 5.35
C ALA A 39 -1.75 2.46 4.78
N GLY A 40 -0.46 2.42 4.47
CA GLY A 40 0.22 1.19 4.02
C GLY A 40 0.13 0.07 5.06
N ALA A 41 0.46 0.36 6.33
CA ALA A 41 0.37 -0.61 7.41
C ALA A 41 -1.07 -1.11 7.63
N MET A 42 -2.06 -0.21 7.64
CA MET A 42 -3.47 -0.56 7.77
C MET A 42 -3.97 -1.40 6.58
N CYS A 43 -3.56 -1.07 5.36
CA CYS A 43 -3.86 -1.83 4.16
C CYS A 43 -3.34 -3.27 4.28
N CYS A 44 -2.06 -3.41 4.62
CA CYS A 44 -1.40 -4.70 4.74
C CYS A 44 -2.04 -5.56 5.84
N HIS A 45 -2.30 -4.97 7.01
CA HIS A 45 -2.95 -5.68 8.10
C HIS A 45 -4.39 -6.10 7.75
N SER A 46 -5.16 -5.23 7.09
CA SER A 46 -6.53 -5.56 6.67
C SER A 46 -6.56 -6.72 5.67
N TRP A 47 -5.65 -6.73 4.68
CA TRP A 47 -5.52 -7.85 3.74
C TRP A 47 -5.01 -9.14 4.40
N LEU A 48 -4.14 -9.04 5.42
CA LEU A 48 -3.74 -10.21 6.21
C LEU A 48 -4.95 -10.84 6.92
N LEU A 49 -5.78 -10.03 7.58
CA LEU A 49 -6.98 -10.50 8.27
C LEU A 49 -8.00 -11.08 7.29
N TYR A 50 -8.23 -10.38 6.18
CA TYR A 50 -9.07 -10.86 5.09
C TYR A 50 -8.59 -12.22 4.56
N GLY A 51 -7.31 -12.33 4.19
CA GLY A 51 -6.74 -13.56 3.65
C GLY A 51 -6.85 -14.74 4.61
N ARG A 52 -6.72 -14.50 5.92
CA ARG A 52 -6.95 -15.53 6.95
C ARG A 52 -8.41 -15.96 7.00
N ALA A 53 -9.35 -15.01 6.89
CA ALA A 53 -10.78 -15.28 6.94
C ALA A 53 -11.29 -16.06 5.71
N VAL A 54 -10.70 -15.84 4.53
CA VAL A 54 -11.04 -16.57 3.30
C VAL A 54 -10.13 -17.76 3.02
N LEU A 55 -9.19 -18.07 3.93
CA LEU A 55 -8.21 -19.14 3.79
C LEU A 55 -7.35 -19.05 2.50
N GLU A 56 -7.02 -17.83 2.06
CA GLU A 56 -6.20 -17.57 0.87
C GLU A 56 -4.70 -17.43 1.23
N PRO A 57 -3.88 -18.49 1.08
CA PRO A 57 -2.52 -18.51 1.59
C PRO A 57 -1.60 -17.50 0.90
N THR A 58 -1.84 -17.20 -0.38
CA THR A 58 -1.05 -16.20 -1.13
C THR A 58 -1.20 -14.80 -0.53
N VAL A 59 -2.44 -14.41 -0.19
CA VAL A 59 -2.76 -13.12 0.41
C VAL A 59 -2.24 -13.04 1.84
N VAL A 60 -2.35 -14.13 2.60
CA VAL A 60 -1.77 -14.21 3.95
C VAL A 60 -0.26 -14.06 3.91
N TRP A 61 0.43 -14.82 3.04
CA TRP A 61 1.88 -14.85 2.98
C TRP A 61 2.48 -13.47 2.69
N VAL A 62 1.99 -12.78 1.65
CA VAL A 62 2.54 -11.48 1.25
C VAL A 62 2.36 -10.43 2.34
N ASN A 63 1.21 -10.43 3.01
CA ASN A 63 0.90 -9.43 4.03
C ASN A 63 1.52 -9.75 5.39
N ALA A 64 1.71 -11.03 5.72
CA ALA A 64 2.44 -11.45 6.92
C ALA A 64 3.90 -10.99 6.88
N TRP A 65 4.54 -11.04 5.71
CA TRP A 65 5.90 -10.52 5.53
C TRP A 65 5.94 -9.01 5.31
N GLY A 66 4.93 -8.44 4.66
CA GLY A 66 4.86 -7.00 4.39
C GLY A 66 4.62 -6.16 5.64
N LEU A 67 3.75 -6.62 6.54
CA LEU A 67 3.36 -5.84 7.71
C LEU A 67 4.54 -5.47 8.62
N PRO A 68 5.46 -6.39 9.00
CA PRO A 68 6.66 -6.03 9.75
C PRO A 68 7.54 -4.98 9.06
N LEU A 69 7.70 -5.05 7.73
CA LEU A 69 8.49 -4.09 6.96
C LEU A 69 7.85 -2.69 6.98
N LEU A 70 6.53 -2.62 6.88
CA LEU A 70 5.78 -1.36 6.94
C LEU A 70 5.81 -0.78 8.36
N LEU A 71 5.65 -1.63 9.39
CA LEU A 71 5.78 -1.21 10.78
C LEU A 71 7.20 -0.72 11.10
N PHE A 72 8.23 -1.35 10.54
CA PHE A 72 9.60 -0.85 10.68
C PHE A 72 9.75 0.58 10.14
N ASN A 73 9.20 0.86 8.94
CA ASN A 73 9.21 2.22 8.38
C ASN A 73 8.44 3.22 9.27
N VAL A 74 7.30 2.81 9.83
CA VAL A 74 6.52 3.60 10.81
C VAL A 74 7.36 3.89 12.06
N LEU A 75 8.02 2.88 12.63
CA LEU A 75 8.82 3.02 13.84
C LEU A 75 10.00 3.97 13.63
N VAL A 76 10.74 3.81 12.53
CA VAL A 76 11.86 4.71 12.18
C VAL A 76 11.35 6.14 11.95
N HIS A 77 10.23 6.34 11.23
CA HIS A 77 9.65 7.66 11.05
C HIS A 77 9.32 8.34 12.39
N ARG A 78 8.69 7.60 13.31
CA ARG A 78 8.28 8.09 14.62
C ARG A 78 9.44 8.33 15.57
N ALA A 79 10.51 7.54 15.50
CA ALA A 79 11.72 7.73 16.30
C ALA A 79 12.43 9.08 16.00
N TYR A 80 12.28 9.59 14.78
CA TYR A 80 12.90 10.85 14.31
C TYR A 80 11.88 11.97 14.07
N ALA A 81 10.65 11.83 14.55
CA ALA A 81 9.62 12.87 14.48
C ALA A 81 9.79 13.86 15.64
N SER A 82 9.63 15.15 15.34
CA SER A 82 9.70 16.22 16.34
C SER A 82 8.42 16.36 17.18
N ASP A 83 7.29 15.89 16.65
CA ASP A 83 5.99 15.88 17.31
C ASP A 83 5.69 14.53 17.98
N ARG A 84 4.70 14.47 18.88
CA ARG A 84 4.13 13.22 19.44
C ARG A 84 2.97 12.66 18.61
N GLY A 85 2.98 12.89 17.30
CA GLY A 85 1.88 12.61 16.37
C GLY A 85 1.37 11.16 16.36
N PRO A 86 0.50 10.82 15.41
CA PRO A 86 -0.51 9.76 15.56
C PRO A 86 0.00 8.32 15.51
N GLY A 87 1.28 8.06 15.80
CA GLY A 87 1.87 6.71 15.85
C GLY A 87 1.15 5.77 16.83
N TRP A 88 0.82 6.25 18.03
CA TRP A 88 0.05 5.46 19.00
C TRP A 88 -1.38 5.17 18.55
N ALA A 89 -2.01 6.13 17.85
CA ALA A 89 -3.34 5.92 17.28
C ALA A 89 -3.32 4.84 16.20
N LEU A 90 -2.26 4.76 15.38
CA LEU A 90 -2.08 3.66 14.42
C LEU A 90 -1.94 2.31 15.12
N LEU A 91 -1.08 2.21 16.13
CA LEU A 91 -0.90 0.95 16.88
C LEU A 91 -2.20 0.52 17.56
N GLY A 92 -2.93 1.48 18.15
CA GLY A 92 -4.26 1.25 18.72
C GLY A 92 -5.27 0.78 17.67
N ALA A 93 -5.28 1.38 16.47
CA ALA A 93 -6.16 0.98 15.37
C ALA A 93 -5.86 -0.43 14.87
N LEU A 94 -4.58 -0.80 14.73
CA LEU A 94 -4.15 -2.15 14.36
C LEU A 94 -4.58 -3.17 15.41
N ALA A 95 -4.34 -2.89 16.69
CA ALA A 95 -4.73 -3.77 17.79
C ALA A 95 -6.26 -3.93 17.88
N ALA A 96 -7.00 -2.83 17.79
CA ALA A 96 -8.46 -2.84 17.80
C ALA A 96 -9.01 -3.65 16.62
N LEU A 97 -8.46 -3.48 15.42
CA LEU A 97 -8.88 -4.25 14.25
C LEU A 97 -8.55 -5.74 14.41
N GLN A 98 -7.39 -6.08 14.97
CA GLN A 98 -7.01 -7.48 15.24
C GLN A 98 -7.97 -8.17 16.21
N VAL A 99 -8.44 -7.45 17.25
CA VAL A 99 -9.41 -7.95 18.22
C VAL A 99 -10.82 -8.03 17.63
N ALA A 100 -11.22 -7.06 16.81
CA ALA A 100 -12.55 -7.01 16.21
C ALA A 100 -12.72 -8.00 15.04
N ALA A 101 -11.64 -8.35 14.34
CA ALA A 101 -11.71 -9.15 13.12
C ALA A 101 -12.46 -10.49 13.22
N PRO A 102 -12.35 -11.28 14.31
CA PRO A 102 -13.14 -12.51 14.47
C PRO A 102 -14.65 -12.27 14.56
N MET A 103 -15.08 -11.06 14.91
CA MET A 103 -16.49 -10.66 14.98
C MET A 103 -17.00 -10.07 13.64
N MET A 104 -16.11 -9.84 12.68
CA MET A 104 -16.43 -9.24 11.39
C MET A 104 -16.68 -10.31 10.34
N THR A 105 -17.67 -10.06 9.47
CA THR A 105 -17.85 -10.88 8.27
C THR A 105 -16.68 -10.69 7.30
N VAL A 106 -16.40 -11.70 6.48
CA VAL A 106 -15.44 -11.62 5.35
C VAL A 106 -15.68 -10.39 4.48
N ALA A 107 -16.94 -10.07 4.17
CA ALA A 107 -17.30 -8.93 3.34
C ALA A 107 -16.84 -7.60 3.96
N TRP A 108 -16.96 -7.45 5.29
CA TRP A 108 -16.50 -6.25 5.99
C TRP A 108 -14.98 -6.12 6.00
N LEU A 109 -14.26 -7.23 6.26
CA LEU A 109 -12.81 -7.24 6.19
C LEU A 109 -12.30 -6.89 4.78
N GLY A 110 -12.91 -7.47 3.74
CA GLY A 110 -12.52 -7.20 2.36
C GLY A 110 -12.85 -5.76 1.93
N ARG A 111 -13.99 -5.19 2.35
CA ARG A 111 -14.31 -3.77 2.12
C ARG A 111 -13.30 -2.84 2.80
N LEU A 112 -12.93 -3.14 4.05
CA LEU A 112 -11.94 -2.35 4.78
C LEU A 112 -10.57 -2.41 4.10
N ALA A 113 -10.13 -3.61 3.70
CA ALA A 113 -8.89 -3.80 2.96
C ALA A 113 -8.92 -3.06 1.61
N SER A 114 -10.05 -3.12 0.90
CA SER A 114 -10.28 -2.40 -0.36
C SER A 114 -10.20 -0.88 -0.18
N LEU A 115 -10.80 -0.34 0.87
CA LEU A 115 -10.74 1.09 1.20
C LEU A 115 -9.29 1.56 1.35
N TYR A 116 -8.48 0.82 2.11
CA TYR A 116 -7.07 1.16 2.29
C TYR A 116 -6.24 0.94 1.02
N THR A 117 -6.57 -0.03 0.16
CA THR A 117 -5.96 -0.14 -1.18
C THR A 117 -6.21 1.13 -1.98
N VAL A 118 -7.46 1.63 -2.01
CA VAL A 118 -7.79 2.88 -2.73
C VAL A 118 -7.06 4.07 -2.11
N ALA A 119 -7.02 4.17 -0.78
CA ALA A 119 -6.33 5.26 -0.09
C ALA A 119 -4.82 5.28 -0.41
N CYS A 120 -4.16 4.12 -0.45
CA CYS A 120 -2.76 4.00 -0.84
C CYS A 120 -2.50 4.47 -2.29
N ASN A 121 -3.48 4.26 -3.18
CA ASN A 121 -3.41 4.68 -4.58
C ASN A 121 -3.93 6.10 -4.83
N ALA A 122 -4.52 6.80 -3.85
CA ALA A 122 -4.99 8.18 -4.02
C ALA A 122 -3.84 9.21 -3.99
N SER A 123 -2.69 8.85 -3.42
CA SER A 123 -1.52 9.71 -3.23
C SER A 123 -0.82 10.23 -4.50
N PRO A 124 -0.75 9.50 -5.64
CA PRO A 124 0.09 9.92 -6.74
C PRO A 124 -0.59 10.86 -7.77
N LEU A 125 -1.92 11.05 -7.74
CA LEU A 125 -2.63 12.11 -8.50
C LEU A 125 -2.08 13.52 -8.20
N ALA A 126 -1.64 13.78 -6.97
CA ALA A 126 -1.04 15.05 -6.57
C ALA A 126 0.36 15.28 -7.17
N ARG A 127 1.05 14.22 -7.61
CA ARG A 127 2.47 14.27 -8.01
C ARG A 127 2.67 14.52 -9.50
N VAL A 128 1.63 14.28 -10.32
CA VAL A 128 1.65 14.42 -11.78
C VAL A 128 2.13 15.81 -12.26
N ARG A 129 2.02 16.85 -11.43
CA ARG A 129 2.43 18.23 -11.78
C ARG A 129 3.92 18.56 -11.58
N SER A 130 4.71 17.79 -10.84
CA SER A 130 6.05 18.23 -10.37
C SER A 130 7.27 17.45 -10.93
N GLY A 131 7.09 16.37 -11.71
CA GLY A 131 8.19 15.49 -12.17
C GLY A 131 8.85 14.66 -11.05
N PRO A 132 9.91 13.87 -11.34
CA PRO A 132 9.91 12.73 -12.25
C PRO A 132 9.01 11.59 -11.71
N LEU A 133 7.95 11.24 -12.44
CA LEU A 133 7.13 10.05 -12.16
C LEU A 133 7.19 9.16 -13.39
N PRO A 134 7.78 7.97 -13.22
CA PRO A 134 7.02 6.77 -13.57
C PRO A 134 7.22 5.58 -12.61
N GLU A 135 8.25 5.55 -11.75
CA GLU A 135 8.64 4.30 -11.09
C GLU A 135 7.59 3.77 -10.10
N LEU A 136 7.10 4.63 -9.20
CA LEU A 136 6.07 4.22 -8.23
C LEU A 136 4.75 3.82 -8.92
N ALA A 137 4.37 4.52 -9.99
CA ALA A 137 3.16 4.20 -10.76
C ALA A 137 3.34 2.90 -11.57
N VAL A 138 4.55 2.61 -12.08
CA VAL A 138 4.87 1.31 -12.71
C VAL A 138 4.77 0.19 -11.68
N TRP A 139 5.33 0.34 -10.49
CA TRP A 139 5.21 -0.65 -9.42
C TRP A 139 3.76 -0.85 -8.98
N ALA A 140 3.00 0.23 -8.85
CA ALA A 140 1.58 0.18 -8.52
C ALA A 140 0.78 -0.54 -9.62
N LEU A 141 1.02 -0.22 -10.90
CA LEU A 141 0.36 -0.89 -12.03
C LEU A 141 0.69 -2.39 -12.06
N ALA A 142 1.96 -2.75 -11.87
CA ALA A 142 2.39 -4.14 -11.85
C ALA A 142 1.74 -4.91 -10.70
N ALA A 143 1.83 -4.40 -9.47
CA ALA A 143 1.24 -5.05 -8.31
C ALA A 143 -0.29 -5.15 -8.42
N CYS A 144 -0.96 -4.02 -8.67
CA CYS A 144 -2.42 -3.98 -8.76
C CYS A 144 -2.93 -4.82 -9.93
N GLY A 145 -2.34 -4.73 -11.12
CA GLY A 145 -2.74 -5.54 -12.27
C GLY A 145 -2.61 -7.05 -12.02
N LEU A 146 -1.52 -7.48 -11.36
CA LEU A 146 -1.33 -8.88 -10.97
C LEU A 146 -2.35 -9.33 -9.93
N TRP A 147 -2.68 -8.50 -8.94
CA TRP A 147 -3.70 -8.83 -7.94
C TRP A 147 -5.13 -8.80 -8.50
N THR A 148 -5.42 -7.91 -9.45
CA THR A 148 -6.69 -7.93 -10.21
C THR A 148 -6.83 -9.25 -10.96
N ALA A 149 -5.81 -9.65 -11.72
CA ALA A 149 -5.82 -10.92 -12.43
C ALA A 149 -5.93 -12.12 -11.48
N TYR A 150 -5.22 -12.08 -10.35
CA TYR A 150 -5.32 -13.14 -9.34
C TYR A 150 -6.74 -13.23 -8.74
N GLY A 151 -7.33 -12.11 -8.33
CA GLY A 151 -8.69 -12.06 -7.80
C GLY A 151 -9.73 -12.55 -8.82
N ALA A 152 -9.60 -12.16 -10.08
CA ALA A 152 -10.48 -12.63 -11.15
C ALA A 152 -10.41 -14.16 -11.34
N LEU A 153 -9.19 -14.74 -11.33
CA LEU A 153 -8.99 -16.18 -11.44
C LEU A 153 -9.48 -16.95 -10.21
N ALA A 154 -9.40 -16.34 -9.03
CA ALA A 154 -9.86 -16.93 -7.77
C ALA A 154 -11.36 -16.75 -7.52
N GLY A 155 -12.07 -16.00 -8.37
CA GLY A 155 -13.47 -15.62 -8.11
C GLY A 155 -13.64 -14.64 -6.95
N ASP A 156 -12.56 -13.98 -6.51
CA ASP A 156 -12.55 -13.01 -5.42
C ASP A 156 -12.82 -11.60 -5.95
N VAL A 157 -14.09 -11.20 -5.89
CA VAL A 157 -14.56 -9.89 -6.37
C VAL A 157 -13.97 -8.73 -5.58
N LEU A 158 -13.76 -8.88 -4.26
CA LEU A 158 -13.26 -7.79 -3.43
C LEU A 158 -11.79 -7.51 -3.73
N LEU A 159 -10.97 -8.57 -3.82
CA LEU A 159 -9.57 -8.47 -4.22
C LEU A 159 -9.43 -7.94 -5.64
N CYS A 160 -10.25 -8.44 -6.57
CA CYS A 160 -10.25 -8.00 -7.97
C CYS A 160 -10.60 -6.51 -8.09
N ALA A 161 -11.73 -6.08 -7.54
CA ALA A 161 -12.24 -4.72 -7.69
C ALA A 161 -11.31 -3.67 -7.05
N ALA A 162 -10.80 -3.93 -5.85
CA ALA A 162 -9.90 -3.01 -5.16
C ALA A 162 -8.62 -2.75 -5.96
N ASN A 163 -8.03 -3.81 -6.49
CA ASN A 163 -6.81 -3.71 -7.26
C ASN A 163 -7.06 -3.18 -8.68
N LEU A 164 -8.23 -3.44 -9.28
CA LEU A 164 -8.57 -2.86 -10.58
C LEU A 164 -8.59 -1.33 -10.49
N LEU A 165 -9.18 -0.77 -9.44
CA LEU A 165 -9.15 0.67 -9.20
C LEU A 165 -7.72 1.20 -9.08
N GLY A 166 -6.85 0.52 -8.31
CA GLY A 166 -5.44 0.90 -8.19
C GLY A 166 -4.69 0.86 -9.52
N ALA A 167 -4.92 -0.19 -10.33
CA ALA A 167 -4.34 -0.30 -11.66
C ALA A 167 -4.81 0.82 -12.60
N LEU A 168 -6.10 1.16 -12.59
CA LEU A 168 -6.65 2.25 -13.39
C LEU A 168 -6.06 3.61 -13.00
N VAL A 169 -5.89 3.87 -11.70
CA VAL A 169 -5.23 5.09 -11.22
C VAL A 169 -3.78 5.14 -11.69
N ALA A 170 -3.04 4.05 -11.56
CA ALA A 170 -1.65 3.98 -12.03
C ALA A 170 -1.53 4.20 -13.56
N VAL A 171 -2.46 3.65 -14.36
CA VAL A 171 -2.54 3.92 -15.81
C VAL A 171 -2.79 5.40 -16.08
N ALA A 172 -3.74 6.03 -15.38
CA ALA A 172 -4.03 7.45 -15.54
C ALA A 172 -2.81 8.32 -15.23
N GLU A 173 -2.06 7.99 -14.18
CA GLU A 173 -0.84 8.69 -13.78
C GLU A 173 0.28 8.55 -14.80
N LEU A 174 0.52 7.34 -15.30
CA LEU A 174 1.53 7.08 -16.33
C LEU A 174 1.18 7.81 -17.65
N SER A 175 -0.11 7.80 -18.01
CA SER A 175 -0.61 8.50 -19.19
C SER A 175 -0.43 10.01 -19.09
N ALA A 176 -0.80 10.59 -17.94
CA ALA A 176 -0.61 12.02 -17.70
C ALA A 176 0.89 12.39 -17.68
N ALA A 177 1.74 11.58 -17.06
CA ALA A 177 3.19 11.79 -17.06
C ALA A 177 3.79 11.75 -18.46
N ALA A 178 3.36 10.81 -19.31
CA ALA A 178 3.78 10.73 -20.71
C ALA A 178 3.35 11.98 -21.50
N TRP A 179 2.10 12.41 -21.34
CA TRP A 179 1.55 13.61 -21.96
C TRP A 179 2.35 14.88 -21.60
N PHE A 180 2.61 15.12 -20.30
CA PHE A 180 3.37 16.28 -19.85
C PHE A 180 4.84 16.27 -20.31
N ARG A 181 5.44 15.08 -20.49
CA ARG A 181 6.80 14.97 -21.04
C ARG A 181 6.84 15.27 -22.53
N TRP A 182 5.85 14.80 -23.29
CA TRP A 182 5.72 15.07 -24.71
C TRP A 182 5.57 16.57 -24.99
N ASN A 183 4.68 17.25 -24.25
CA ASN A 183 4.42 18.67 -24.45
C ASN A 183 5.55 19.60 -23.99
N ARG A 184 6.46 19.16 -23.11
CA ARG A 184 7.65 19.94 -22.71
C ARG A 184 8.83 19.82 -23.68
N ARG A 185 8.76 18.90 -24.65
CA ARG A 185 9.79 18.72 -25.70
C ARG A 185 9.49 19.53 -26.97
N LYS A 186 8.29 20.09 -27.07
CA LYS A 186 7.88 21.03 -28.12
C LYS A 186 8.08 22.45 -27.60
#